data_AF-A0A8C4VKA4-F1
#
_entry.id   AF-A0A8C4VKA4-F1
#
_cell.length_a   1.000
_cell.length_b   1.000
_cell.length_c   1.000
_cell.angle_alpha   90.00
_cell.angle_beta   90.00
_cell.angle_gamma   90.00
#
_symmetry.space_group_name_H-M   'P 1'
#
loop_
_entity.id
_entity.type
_entity.pdbx_description
1 polymer ?
#
loop_
_entity_poly.entity_id
_entity_poly.type
_entity_poly.pdbx_seq_one_letter_code
_entity_poly.pdbx_strand_id
1 'polypeptide(L)'
;MQENKRTKSSVKFGMYREYMDLTIADAITKFYHDMCAHHNAHDHSIQIMKVEEIIASRCCRPAVKQFHDSKIKFLLQHRVLCYQHKSCFITKRLNAVF
;
A
#
# COMPACT_ATOMS: atom_id res chain seq x y z
N MET A 1 -26.77 -6.06 -36.48
CA MET A 1 -26.69 -6.16 -35.01
C MET A 1 -25.26 -6.53 -34.66
N GLN A 2 -24.50 -5.60 -34.08
CA GLN A 2 -23.16 -5.91 -33.58
C GLN A 2 -23.32 -6.57 -32.21
N GLU A 3 -23.08 -7.88 -32.18
CA GLU A 3 -22.99 -8.65 -30.96
C GLU A 3 -21.79 -8.13 -30.15
N ASN A 4 -22.09 -7.55 -29.00
CA ASN A 4 -21.12 -6.89 -28.15
C ASN A 4 -20.16 -7.95 -27.61
N LYS A 5 -18.92 -7.96 -28.15
CA LYS A 5 -17.84 -8.82 -27.68
C LYS A 5 -17.51 -8.42 -26.24
N ARG A 6 -18.15 -9.05 -25.25
CA ARG A 6 -17.71 -8.99 -23.85
C ARG A 6 -16.33 -9.65 -23.82
N THR A 7 -15.30 -8.81 -23.85
CA THR A 7 -13.90 -9.21 -23.74
C THR A 7 -13.72 -10.06 -22.49
N LYS A 8 -13.02 -11.18 -22.62
CA LYS A 8 -12.80 -12.22 -21.59
C LYS A 8 -11.86 -11.76 -20.46
N SER A 9 -11.95 -10.52 -19.97
CA SER A 9 -11.01 -9.97 -18.98
C SER A 9 -11.62 -9.69 -17.61
N SER A 10 -12.95 -9.67 -17.45
CA SER A 10 -13.59 -9.29 -16.18
C SER A 10 -13.95 -10.52 -15.33
N VAL A 11 -12.95 -11.29 -14.88
CA VAL A 11 -13.18 -12.26 -13.81
C VAL A 11 -13.28 -11.48 -12.50
N LYS A 12 -14.44 -11.55 -11.85
CA LYS A 12 -14.66 -10.93 -10.53
C LYS A 12 -14.05 -11.84 -9.47
N PHE A 13 -13.10 -11.33 -8.69
CA PHE A 13 -12.47 -12.06 -7.61
C PHE A 13 -12.88 -11.48 -6.25
N GLY A 14 -13.20 -12.36 -5.30
CA GLY A 14 -13.35 -11.98 -3.90
C GLY A 14 -11.99 -11.87 -3.25
N MET A 15 -11.67 -10.71 -2.68
CA MET A 15 -10.40 -10.48 -2.00
C MET A 15 -10.64 -10.04 -0.56
N TYR A 16 -9.89 -10.66 0.36
CA TYR A 16 -9.77 -10.19 1.73
C TYR A 16 -8.39 -9.56 1.91
N ARG A 17 -8.32 -8.33 2.42
CA ARG A 17 -7.08 -7.60 2.65
C ARG A 17 -7.14 -6.92 4.02
N GLU A 18 -5.98 -6.80 4.65
CA GLU A 18 -5.81 -6.14 5.94
C GLU A 18 -4.82 -5.01 5.75
N TYR A 19 -5.15 -3.84 6.29
CA TYR A 19 -4.30 -2.66 6.29
C TYR A 19 -4.21 -2.12 7.71
N MET A 20 -3.03 -1.60 8.08
CA MET A 20 -2.78 -0.94 9.36
C MET A 20 -2.77 0.56 9.16
N ASP A 21 -3.81 1.22 9.64
CA ASP A 21 -4.01 2.67 9.56
C ASP A 21 -4.77 3.20 10.76
N LEU A 22 -4.67 4.52 10.98
CA LEU A 22 -5.35 5.21 12.07
C LEU A 22 -6.83 5.45 11.78
N THR A 23 -7.20 5.59 10.50
CA THR A 23 -8.58 5.84 10.08
C THR A 23 -9.01 4.86 8.99
N ILE A 24 -10.31 4.60 8.93
CA ILE A 24 -10.91 3.76 7.88
C ILE A 24 -10.70 4.39 6.49
N ALA A 25 -10.74 5.72 6.38
CA ALA A 25 -10.55 6.43 5.12
C ALA A 25 -9.12 6.24 4.57
N ASP A 26 -8.10 6.29 5.43
CA ASP A 26 -6.71 6.04 5.02
C ASP A 26 -6.50 4.58 4.62
N ALA A 27 -7.11 3.64 5.35
CA ALA A 27 -7.08 2.22 4.99
C ALA A 27 -7.69 1.96 3.60
N ILE A 28 -8.82 2.61 3.29
CA ILE A 28 -9.47 2.52 1.98
C ILE A 28 -8.60 3.17 0.90
N THR A 29 -7.98 4.31 1.18
CA THR A 29 -7.05 4.97 0.26
C THR A 29 -5.88 4.06 -0.10
N LYS A 30 -5.24 3.44 0.90
CA LYS A 30 -4.19 2.44 0.67
C LYS A 30 -4.71 1.25 -0.11
N PHE A 31 -5.93 0.79 0.18
CA PHE A 31 -6.54 -0.30 -0.58
C PHE A 31 -6.68 0.01 -2.07
N TYR A 32 -7.14 1.21 -2.43
CA TYR A 32 -7.20 1.62 -3.84
C TYR A 32 -5.81 1.66 -4.47
N HIS A 33 -4.80 2.23 -3.80
CA HIS A 33 -3.43 2.25 -4.32
C HIS A 33 -2.85 0.85 -4.52
N ASP A 34 -3.07 -0.06 -3.57
CA ASP A 34 -2.56 -1.43 -3.64
C ASP A 34 -3.22 -2.24 -4.76
N MET A 35 -4.52 -2.03 -4.99
CA MET A 35 -5.26 -2.65 -6.08
C MET A 35 -4.83 -2.11 -7.45
N CYS A 36 -4.56 -0.80 -7.55
CA CYS A 36 -3.97 -0.20 -8.75
C CYS A 36 -2.57 -0.77 -9.01
N ALA A 37 -1.71 -0.84 -7.99
CA ALA A 37 -0.31 -1.25 -8.16
C ALA A 37 -0.13 -2.74 -8.49
N HIS A 38 -0.90 -3.63 -7.85
CA HIS A 38 -0.72 -5.07 -8.00
C HIS A 38 -1.60 -5.69 -9.10
N HIS A 39 -2.81 -5.18 -9.27
CA HIS A 39 -3.82 -5.78 -10.16
C HIS A 39 -4.22 -4.86 -11.30
N ASN A 40 -3.67 -3.65 -11.37
CA ASN A 40 -4.07 -2.61 -12.33
C ASN A 40 -5.59 -2.34 -12.29
N ALA A 41 -6.24 -2.60 -11.16
CA ALA A 41 -7.66 -2.38 -10.98
C ALA A 41 -7.92 -0.89 -10.76
N HIS A 42 -8.87 -0.33 -11.50
CA HIS A 42 -9.25 1.07 -11.39
C HIS A 42 -10.39 1.24 -10.39
N ASP A 43 -10.58 2.46 -9.88
CA ASP A 43 -11.61 2.85 -8.92
C ASP A 43 -13.02 2.31 -9.24
N HIS A 44 -13.47 2.50 -10.48
CA HIS A 44 -14.79 2.07 -10.98
C HIS A 44 -14.94 0.55 -11.13
N SER A 45 -13.85 -0.20 -11.07
CA SER A 45 -13.86 -1.67 -11.16
C SER A 45 -13.87 -2.37 -9.80
N ILE A 46 -13.64 -1.61 -8.72
CA ILE A 46 -13.48 -2.12 -7.36
C ILE A 46 -14.75 -1.89 -6.56
N GLN A 47 -15.29 -2.94 -5.95
CA GLN A 47 -16.43 -2.86 -5.06
C GLN A 47 -16.04 -3.28 -3.65
N ILE A 48 -16.16 -2.35 -2.69
CA ILE A 48 -15.92 -2.63 -1.27
C ILE A 48 -17.21 -3.17 -0.66
N MET A 49 -17.17 -4.39 -0.12
CA MET A 49 -18.35 -5.04 0.47
C MET A 49 -18.50 -4.76 1.96
N LYS A 50 -17.38 -4.81 2.71
CA LYS A 50 -17.35 -4.61 4.14
C LYS A 50 -15.98 -4.09 4.55
N VAL A 51 -15.97 -3.14 5.48
CA VAL A 51 -14.78 -2.67 6.18
C VAL A 51 -15.06 -2.75 7.66
N GLU A 52 -14.11 -3.29 8.42
CA GLU A 52 -14.25 -3.49 9.86
C GLU A 52 -12.87 -3.42 10.49
N GLU A 53 -12.81 -2.86 11.70
CA GLU A 53 -11.60 -2.87 12.52
C GLU A 53 -11.36 -4.25 13.12
N ILE A 54 -10.11 -4.73 13.05
CA ILE A 54 -9.76 -6.08 13.46
C ILE A 54 -8.81 -6.00 14.64
N ILE A 55 -9.09 -6.79 15.69
CA ILE A 55 -8.18 -6.90 16.85
C ILE A 55 -6.88 -7.60 16.45
N ALA A 56 -5.76 -7.20 17.08
CA ALA A 56 -4.42 -7.67 16.73
C ALA A 56 -4.24 -9.21 16.73
N SER A 57 -5.01 -9.93 17.54
CA SER A 57 -4.98 -11.40 17.61
C SER A 57 -5.65 -12.10 16.41
N ARG A 58 -6.55 -11.41 15.71
CA ARG A 58 -7.33 -11.95 14.58
C ARG A 58 -6.74 -11.59 13.21
N CYS A 59 -5.77 -10.67 13.15
CA CYS A 59 -5.07 -10.39 11.91
C CYS A 59 -4.44 -11.69 11.36
N CYS A 60 -4.47 -11.86 10.05
CA CYS A 60 -3.96 -13.03 9.35
C CYS A 60 -2.76 -12.69 8.46
N ARG A 61 -2.64 -11.43 8.00
CA ARG A 61 -1.59 -11.04 7.05
C ARG A 61 -0.23 -10.86 7.75
N PRO A 62 0.84 -11.55 7.30
CA PRO A 62 2.16 -11.47 7.94
C PRO A 62 2.75 -10.05 7.89
N ALA A 63 2.50 -9.30 6.80
CA ALA A 63 2.91 -7.92 6.64
C ALA A 63 2.30 -6.97 7.69
N VAL A 64 1.12 -7.32 8.23
CA VAL A 64 0.46 -6.61 9.32
C VAL A 64 0.98 -7.11 10.68
N LYS A 65 1.02 -8.44 10.86
CA LYS A 65 1.46 -9.09 12.11
C LYS A 65 2.86 -8.70 12.56
N GLN A 66 3.79 -8.44 11.64
CA GLN A 66 5.17 -8.07 11.99
C GLN A 66 5.26 -6.80 12.85
N PHE A 67 4.25 -5.93 12.82
CA PHE A 67 4.21 -4.70 13.61
C PHE A 67 3.55 -4.86 14.98
N HIS A 68 3.04 -6.05 15.34
CA HIS A 68 2.33 -6.31 16.61
C HIS A 68 3.28 -6.61 17.79
N ASP A 69 4.46 -6.00 17.83
CA ASP A 69 5.41 -6.16 18.93
C ASP A 69 5.59 -4.85 19.71
N SER A 70 5.29 -4.89 21.01
CA SER A 70 5.47 -3.77 21.94
C SER A 70 6.92 -3.27 22.06
N LYS A 71 7.90 -4.15 21.79
CA LYS A 71 9.33 -3.83 21.89
C LYS A 71 9.99 -3.67 20.52
N ILE A 72 9.19 -3.48 19.46
CA ILE A 72 9.70 -3.35 18.10
C ILE A 72 10.68 -2.17 17.99
N LYS A 73 11.84 -2.45 17.40
CA LYS A 73 12.88 -1.46 17.12
C LYS A 73 13.49 -1.77 15.77
N PHE A 74 13.64 -0.76 14.93
CA PHE A 74 14.33 -0.87 13.65
C PHE A 74 15.26 0.33 13.46
N LEU A 75 16.43 0.06 12.88
CA LEU A 75 17.37 1.10 12.47
C LEU A 75 17.01 1.56 11.06
N LEU A 76 17.13 2.87 10.80
CA LEU A 76 16.99 3.42 9.45
C LEU A 76 18.36 3.42 8.76
N GLN A 77 18.72 2.28 8.15
CA GLN A 77 20.06 2.03 7.59
C GLN A 77 20.48 3.01 6.49
N HIS A 78 19.55 3.45 5.64
CA HIS A 78 19.83 4.34 4.51
C HIS A 78 18.78 5.45 4.45
N ARG A 79 19.22 6.70 4.52
CA ARG A 79 18.35 7.88 4.41
C ARG A 79 18.74 8.71 3.19
N VAL A 80 17.85 8.77 2.22
CA VAL A 80 18.04 9.57 1.00
C VAL A 80 17.76 11.04 1.31
N LEU A 81 18.68 11.93 0.90
CA LEU A 81 18.43 13.36 0.94
C LEU A 81 17.40 13.74 -0.13
N CYS A 82 16.23 14.22 0.29
CA CYS A 82 15.17 14.66 -0.62
C CYS A 82 15.43 16.03 -1.26
N TYR A 83 16.33 16.84 -0.68
CA TYR A 83 16.64 18.20 -1.14
C TYR A 83 17.99 18.28 -1.86
N GLN A 84 18.12 17.50 -2.93
CA GLN A 84 19.38 17.39 -3.68
C GLN A 84 19.72 18.67 -4.45
N HIS A 85 18.70 19.44 -4.85
CA HIS A 85 18.85 20.59 -5.73
C HIS A 85 18.84 21.96 -5.03
N LYS A 86 18.99 22.00 -3.69
CA LYS A 86 19.18 23.28 -2.95
C LYS A 86 20.44 24.02 -3.41
N SER A 87 21.45 23.26 -3.78
CA SER A 87 22.63 23.71 -4.51
C SER A 87 22.83 22.72 -5.66
N CYS A 88 22.68 23.18 -6.90
CA CYS A 88 22.82 22.33 -8.10
C CYS A 88 24.20 21.66 -8.17
N PHE A 89 25.23 22.32 -7.65
CA PHE A 89 26.60 21.82 -7.62
C PHE A 89 27.14 21.85 -6.19
N ILE A 90 27.71 20.73 -5.76
CA ILE A 90 28.40 20.57 -4.47
C ILE A 90 29.72 19.84 -4.67
N THR A 91 30.72 20.18 -3.87
CA THR A 91 32.05 19.57 -3.95
C THR A 91 32.16 18.27 -3.14
N LYS A 92 31.32 18.10 -2.11
CA LYS A 92 31.28 16.92 -1.25
C LYS A 92 30.18 15.96 -1.71
N ARG A 93 30.47 14.66 -1.76
CA ARG A 93 29.46 13.62 -2.01
C ARG A 93 28.49 13.53 -0.83
N LEU A 94 27.21 13.37 -1.13
CA LEU A 94 26.18 13.17 -0.11
C LEU A 94 26.39 11.84 0.62
N ASN A 95 26.31 11.87 1.95
CA ASN A 95 26.27 10.67 2.79
C ASN A 95 24.81 10.29 3.08
N ALA A 96 24.51 8.99 3.02
CA ALA A 96 23.19 8.43 3.28
C ALA A 96 23.15 7.46 4.47
N VAL A 97 24.29 7.22 5.12
CA VAL A 97 24.42 6.42 6.34
C VAL A 97 24.55 7.37 7.54
N PHE A 98 23.68 7.20 8.53
CA PHE A 98 23.59 8.01 9.75
C PHE A 98 23.73 7.13 11.00
#